data_AF-A0A5S3T2K7-F1
#
_entry.id   AF-A0A5S3T2K7-F1
#
_cell.length_a   1.000
_cell.length_b   1.000
_cell.length_c   1.000
_cell.angle_alpha   90.00
_cell.angle_beta   90.00
_cell.angle_gamma   90.00
#
_symmetry.space_group_name_H-M   'P 1'
#
loop_
_entity.id
_entity.type
_entity.pdbx_description
1 polymer ?
#
loop_
_entity_poly.entity_id
_entity_poly.type
_entity_poly.pdbx_seq_one_letter_code
_entity_poly.pdbx_strand_id
1 'polypeptide(L)'
;TAIDNDVFKTANYGNQLKPFDYALSDLLKGLFNPSVDLAPLIEQAYITCNSDDYVDDEAYLYVSRLEWPLIPIITAIFTENGEQEYNQAMEKALLAHKEYYSDEERIGSRRGGLAIPLIALAIIAKDVKGYKLTVENGYIPAWLIDVTPPTDPN
;
A
#
# COMPACT_ATOMS: atom_id res chain seq x y z
N THR A 1 -15.70 -4.40 17.75
CA THR A 1 -14.56 -5.19 18.25
C THR A 1 -13.49 -5.20 17.19
N ALA A 2 -12.27 -4.76 17.50
CA ALA A 2 -11.16 -4.91 16.56
C ALA A 2 -10.87 -6.42 16.41
N ILE A 3 -10.85 -6.91 15.17
CA ILE A 3 -10.55 -8.32 14.90
C ILE A 3 -9.06 -8.52 15.15
N ASP A 4 -8.73 -9.47 16.03
CA ASP A 4 -7.34 -9.84 16.33
C ASP A 4 -6.67 -10.49 15.12
N ASN A 5 -5.38 -10.22 14.94
CA ASN A 5 -4.57 -10.79 13.85
C ASN A 5 -4.42 -12.32 13.92
N ASP A 6 -4.70 -12.94 15.06
CA ASP A 6 -4.76 -14.39 15.25
C ASP A 6 -5.73 -15.07 14.29
N VAL A 7 -6.73 -14.35 13.76
CA VAL A 7 -7.61 -14.87 12.72
C VAL A 7 -6.81 -15.38 11.50
N PHE A 8 -5.70 -14.73 11.17
CA PHE A 8 -4.88 -15.10 10.02
C PHE A 8 -4.11 -16.40 10.22
N LYS A 9 -3.79 -16.77 11.47
CA LYS A 9 -3.11 -18.04 11.78
C LYS A 9 -3.94 -19.26 11.34
N THR A 10 -5.25 -19.09 11.28
CA THR A 10 -6.20 -20.15 10.86
C THR A 10 -6.53 -20.12 9.37
N ALA A 11 -6.03 -19.16 8.61
CA ALA A 11 -6.26 -19.05 7.17
C ALA A 11 -5.47 -20.12 6.39
N ASN A 12 -5.89 -20.38 5.13
CA ASN A 12 -5.27 -21.37 4.24
C ASN A 12 -3.75 -21.21 4.02
N TYR A 13 -3.19 -20.02 4.33
CA TYR A 13 -1.75 -19.73 4.26
C TYR A 13 -1.20 -19.11 5.55
N GLY A 14 -1.88 -19.30 6.68
CA GLY A 14 -1.52 -18.68 7.96
C GLY A 14 -0.11 -19.03 8.44
N ASN A 15 0.40 -20.20 8.06
CA ASN A 15 1.76 -20.66 8.37
C ASN A 15 2.86 -20.00 7.52
N GLN A 16 2.49 -19.29 6.45
CA GLN A 16 3.44 -18.58 5.57
C GLN A 16 3.61 -17.11 5.97
N LEU A 17 2.72 -16.60 6.83
CA LEU A 17 2.73 -15.20 7.27
C LEU A 17 4.03 -14.87 8.00
N LYS A 18 4.55 -13.70 7.69
CA LYS A 18 5.76 -13.09 8.23
C LYS A 18 5.39 -11.98 9.20
N PRO A 19 6.34 -11.52 10.04
CA PRO A 19 6.13 -10.36 10.90
C PRO A 19 5.56 -9.14 10.16
N PHE A 20 5.98 -8.94 8.91
CA PHE A 20 5.48 -7.85 8.05
C PHE A 20 3.97 -7.90 7.80
N ASP A 21 3.40 -9.08 7.54
CA ASP A 21 1.95 -9.21 7.24
C ASP A 21 1.08 -8.70 8.39
N TYR A 22 1.50 -9.02 9.62
CA TYR A 22 0.83 -8.58 10.83
C TYR A 22 0.99 -7.07 11.04
N ALA A 23 2.20 -6.54 10.86
CA ALA A 23 2.48 -5.11 10.99
C ALA A 23 1.72 -4.28 9.94
N LEU A 24 1.67 -4.74 8.69
CA LEU A 24 0.88 -4.11 7.63
C LEU A 24 -0.62 -4.15 7.97
N SER A 25 -1.15 -5.28 8.44
CA SER A 25 -2.54 -5.38 8.90
C SER A 25 -2.86 -4.37 10.01
N ASP A 26 -1.99 -4.27 11.01
CA ASP A 26 -2.20 -3.33 12.13
C ASP A 26 -2.13 -1.88 11.68
N LEU A 27 -1.19 -1.53 10.80
CA LEU A 27 -1.11 -0.22 10.18
C LEU A 27 -2.38 0.11 9.39
N LEU A 28 -2.84 -0.80 8.53
CA LEU A 28 -4.06 -0.61 7.74
C LEU A 28 -5.31 -0.47 8.61
N LYS A 29 -5.42 -1.21 9.72
CA LYS A 29 -6.50 -1.01 10.71
C LYS A 29 -6.40 0.35 11.39
N GLY A 30 -5.18 0.79 11.70
CA GLY A 30 -4.90 2.11 12.27
C GLY A 30 -5.35 3.25 11.36
N LEU A 31 -5.13 3.13 10.04
CA LEU A 31 -5.52 4.16 9.05
C LEU A 31 -7.01 4.54 9.12
N PHE A 32 -7.87 3.57 9.44
CA PHE A 32 -9.32 3.77 9.52
C PHE A 32 -9.82 3.96 10.96
N ASN A 33 -8.91 4.15 11.92
CA ASN A 33 -9.25 4.38 13.32
C ASN A 33 -8.69 5.74 13.81
N PRO A 34 -9.55 6.78 13.94
CA PRO A 34 -9.09 8.13 14.29
C PRO A 34 -8.53 8.26 15.71
N SER A 35 -8.68 7.25 16.57
CA SER A 35 -8.14 7.26 17.93
C SER A 35 -6.77 6.60 18.05
N VAL A 36 -6.20 6.10 16.95
CA VAL A 36 -4.92 5.38 16.95
C VAL A 36 -3.79 6.31 16.54
N ASP A 37 -2.68 6.26 17.28
CA ASP A 37 -1.42 6.86 16.86
C ASP A 37 -0.76 5.97 15.79
N LEU A 38 -0.59 6.52 14.59
CA LEU A 38 -0.01 5.79 13.45
C LEU A 38 1.51 5.68 13.54
N ALA A 39 2.19 6.56 14.28
CA ALA A 39 3.65 6.58 14.35
C ALA A 39 4.26 5.22 14.77
N PRO A 40 3.84 4.59 15.89
CA PRO A 40 4.37 3.29 16.28
C PRO A 40 4.02 2.16 15.29
N LEU A 41 2.87 2.25 14.60
CA LEU A 41 2.47 1.25 13.60
C LEU A 41 3.33 1.35 12.34
N ILE A 42 3.64 2.57 11.90
CA ILE A 42 4.55 2.84 10.78
C ILE A 42 5.96 2.36 11.12
N GLU A 43 6.46 2.68 12.32
CA GLU A 43 7.76 2.22 12.80
C GLU A 43 7.84 0.69 12.78
N GLN A 44 6.83 0.02 13.33
CA GLN A 44 6.78 -1.43 13.36
C GLN A 44 6.76 -2.04 11.95
N ALA A 45 6.01 -1.45 11.01
CA ALA A 45 6.00 -1.90 9.62
C ALA A 45 7.40 -1.80 8.98
N TYR A 46 8.13 -0.70 9.18
CA TYR A 46 9.51 -0.56 8.70
C TYR A 46 10.46 -1.59 9.30
N ILE A 47 10.39 -1.83 10.63
CA ILE A 47 11.23 -2.82 11.31
C ILE A 47 11.03 -4.22 10.73
N THR A 48 9.80 -4.53 10.31
CA THR A 48 9.46 -5.84 9.76
C THR A 48 9.70 -6.00 8.26
N CYS A 49 10.12 -4.96 7.54
CA CYS A 49 10.60 -5.07 6.16
C CYS A 49 11.98 -5.74 6.12
N ASN A 50 12.05 -7.01 6.52
CA ASN A 50 13.28 -7.78 6.66
C ASN A 50 13.37 -8.86 5.57
N SER A 51 14.39 -8.79 4.71
CA SER A 51 14.61 -9.79 3.66
C SER A 51 14.91 -11.18 4.22
N ASP A 52 15.52 -11.27 5.39
CA ASP A 52 15.94 -12.55 5.99
C ASP A 52 14.76 -13.43 6.41
N ASP A 53 13.56 -12.85 6.50
CA ASP A 53 12.33 -13.60 6.80
C ASP A 53 11.82 -14.42 5.60
N TYR A 54 12.38 -14.20 4.41
CA TYR A 54 11.97 -14.79 3.14
C TYR A 54 13.06 -15.72 2.61
N VAL A 55 12.78 -17.03 2.68
CA VAL A 55 13.65 -18.08 2.12
C VAL A 55 13.38 -18.36 0.64
N ASP A 56 12.25 -17.85 0.14
CA ASP A 56 11.75 -18.03 -1.22
C ASP A 56 11.84 -16.69 -1.95
N ASP A 57 12.55 -16.69 -3.08
CA ASP A 57 12.84 -15.48 -3.85
C ASP A 57 11.56 -14.87 -4.43
N GLU A 58 10.54 -15.68 -4.77
CA GLU A 58 9.27 -15.18 -5.31
C GLU A 58 8.43 -14.47 -4.25
N ALA A 59 8.35 -15.03 -3.04
CA ALA A 59 7.69 -14.37 -1.92
C ALA A 59 8.36 -13.04 -1.57
N TYR A 60 9.71 -13.02 -1.53
CA TYR A 60 10.47 -11.78 -1.31
C TYR A 60 10.24 -10.76 -2.44
N LEU A 61 10.29 -11.21 -3.70
CA LEU A 61 10.08 -10.35 -4.86
C LEU A 61 8.68 -9.73 -4.86
N TYR A 62 7.67 -10.50 -4.49
CA TYR A 62 6.29 -10.01 -4.33
C TYR A 62 6.19 -8.91 -3.27
N VAL A 63 6.61 -9.18 -2.02
CA VAL A 63 6.43 -8.21 -0.93
C VAL A 63 7.29 -6.96 -1.15
N SER A 64 8.54 -7.13 -1.60
CA SER A 64 9.49 -6.02 -1.77
C SER A 64 9.09 -5.07 -2.90
N ARG A 65 8.30 -5.55 -3.88
CA ARG A 65 7.84 -4.74 -5.01
C ARG A 65 6.42 -4.23 -4.90
N LEU A 66 5.54 -4.95 -4.20
CA LEU A 66 4.12 -4.62 -4.18
C LEU A 66 3.62 -4.12 -2.82
N GLU A 67 4.20 -4.58 -1.71
CA GLU A 67 3.65 -4.29 -0.37
C GLU A 67 4.55 -3.37 0.46
N TRP A 68 5.86 -3.61 0.50
CA TRP A 68 6.80 -2.73 1.20
C TRP A 68 6.75 -1.28 0.71
N PRO A 69 6.59 -0.99 -0.60
CA PRO A 69 6.47 0.37 -1.09
C PRO A 69 5.23 1.12 -0.56
N LEU A 70 4.23 0.43 0.01
CA LEU A 70 3.07 1.08 0.62
C LEU A 70 3.44 1.87 1.88
N ILE A 71 4.44 1.39 2.64
CA ILE A 71 4.86 2.00 3.91
C ILE A 71 5.35 3.44 3.73
N PRO A 72 6.32 3.77 2.85
CA PRO A 72 6.73 5.15 2.64
C PRO A 72 5.63 6.06 2.08
N ILE A 73 4.69 5.52 1.29
CA ILE A 73 3.53 6.31 0.82
C ILE A 73 2.64 6.70 2.00
N ILE A 74 2.29 5.73 2.85
CA ILE A 74 1.49 5.97 4.06
C ILE A 74 2.21 6.96 4.97
N THR A 75 3.51 6.78 5.23
CA THR A 75 4.32 7.70 6.03
C THR A 75 4.22 9.13 5.51
N ALA A 76 4.36 9.34 4.20
CA ALA A 76 4.29 10.67 3.60
C ALA A 76 2.89 11.31 3.72
N ILE A 77 1.82 10.53 3.53
CA ILE A 77 0.43 11.02 3.69
C ILE A 77 0.18 11.53 5.11
N PHE A 78 0.71 10.85 6.13
CA PHE A 78 0.45 11.18 7.54
C PHE A 78 1.54 12.04 8.20
N THR A 79 2.56 12.46 7.45
CA THR A 79 3.55 13.46 7.88
C THR A 79 3.09 14.87 7.47
N GLU A 80 3.44 15.90 8.25
CA GLU A 80 3.17 17.28 7.86
C GLU A 80 3.94 17.66 6.59
N ASN A 81 3.27 18.35 5.66
CA ASN A 81 3.85 18.83 4.40
C ASN A 81 4.48 17.74 3.49
N GLY A 82 4.06 16.48 3.63
CA GLY A 82 4.63 15.33 2.90
C GLY A 82 4.19 15.13 1.44
N GLU A 83 3.62 16.13 0.75
CA GLU A 83 3.11 15.95 -0.63
C GLU A 83 4.22 15.58 -1.62
N GLN A 84 5.41 16.16 -1.44
CA GLN A 84 6.58 15.87 -2.26
C GLN A 84 7.06 14.43 -2.03
N GLU A 85 7.23 14.05 -0.77
CA GLU A 85 7.63 12.70 -0.35
C GLU A 85 6.61 11.65 -0.80
N TYR A 86 5.31 11.98 -0.75
CA TYR A 86 4.23 11.15 -1.24
C TYR A 86 4.40 10.86 -2.74
N ASN A 87 4.61 11.89 -3.56
CA ASN A 87 4.81 11.70 -5.00
C ASN A 87 6.09 10.93 -5.32
N GLN A 88 7.18 11.17 -4.59
CA GLN A 88 8.43 10.40 -4.73
C GLN A 88 8.24 8.93 -4.34
N ALA A 89 7.49 8.64 -3.28
CA ALA A 89 7.18 7.29 -2.84
C ALA A 89 6.26 6.57 -3.85
N MET A 90 5.24 7.28 -4.36
CA MET A 90 4.34 6.78 -5.41
C MET A 90 5.10 6.42 -6.70
N GLU A 91 6.02 7.27 -7.15
CA GLU A 91 6.85 7.00 -8.32
C GLU A 91 7.66 5.71 -8.15
N LYS A 92 8.33 5.56 -7.00
CA LYS A 92 9.11 4.35 -6.69
C LYS A 92 8.23 3.11 -6.64
N ALA A 93 7.06 3.19 -6.02
CA ALA A 93 6.11 2.08 -5.94
C ALA A 93 5.56 1.68 -7.32
N LEU A 94 5.30 2.65 -8.20
CA LEU A 94 4.86 2.40 -9.57
C LEU A 94 5.94 1.74 -10.42
N LEU A 95 7.20 2.16 -10.26
CA LEU A 95 8.35 1.51 -10.90
C LEU A 95 8.51 0.06 -10.40
N ALA A 96 8.37 -0.17 -9.10
CA ALA A 96 8.43 -1.50 -8.49
C ALA A 96 7.28 -2.41 -8.97
N HIS A 97 6.06 -1.88 -9.04
CA HIS A 97 4.91 -2.59 -9.62
C HIS A 97 5.16 -2.96 -11.08
N LYS A 98 5.69 -2.03 -11.88
CA LYS A 98 6.07 -2.31 -13.27
C LYS A 98 7.13 -3.40 -13.35
N GLU A 99 8.18 -3.33 -12.54
CA GLU A 99 9.25 -4.34 -12.49
C GLU A 99 8.67 -5.73 -12.21
N TYR A 100 7.81 -5.86 -11.19
CA TYR A 100 7.20 -7.13 -10.82
C TYR A 100 6.37 -7.74 -11.97
N TYR A 101 5.57 -6.93 -12.67
CA TYR A 101 4.66 -7.41 -13.73
C TYR A 101 5.24 -7.40 -15.15
N SER A 102 6.47 -6.92 -15.32
CA SER A 102 7.18 -6.96 -16.62
C SER A 102 7.94 -8.27 -16.83
N ASP A 103 8.02 -9.12 -15.81
CA ASP A 103 8.60 -10.46 -15.88
C ASP A 103 7.86 -11.36 -16.90
N GLU A 104 8.59 -12.25 -17.58
CA GLU A 104 8.04 -13.10 -18.65
C GLU A 104 6.89 -14.00 -18.16
N GLU A 105 6.90 -14.43 -16.90
CA GLU A 105 5.84 -15.27 -16.34
C GLU A 105 4.57 -14.48 -16.01
N ARG A 106 4.69 -13.15 -15.90
CA ARG A 106 3.64 -12.26 -15.34
C ARG A 106 3.15 -11.23 -16.34
N ILE A 107 3.83 -11.07 -17.47
CA ILE A 107 3.42 -10.17 -18.54
C ILE A 107 2.01 -10.52 -19.02
N GLY A 108 1.14 -9.52 -19.11
CA GLY A 108 -0.27 -9.72 -19.46
C GLY A 108 -1.15 -10.22 -18.31
N SER A 109 -0.62 -10.40 -17.09
CA SER A 109 -1.43 -10.67 -15.91
C SER A 109 -2.44 -9.56 -15.67
N ARG A 110 -3.72 -9.93 -15.52
CA ARG A 110 -4.79 -8.98 -15.20
C ARG A 110 -4.55 -8.25 -13.89
N ARG A 111 -3.81 -8.86 -12.95
CA ARG A 111 -3.45 -8.26 -11.66
C ARG A 111 -2.43 -7.12 -11.81
N GLY A 112 -1.64 -7.13 -12.88
CA GLY A 112 -0.67 -6.06 -13.18
C GLY A 112 -1.26 -4.83 -13.86
N GLY A 113 -2.47 -4.95 -14.43
CA GLY A 113 -3.09 -3.85 -15.19
C GLY A 113 -3.52 -2.65 -14.34
N LEU A 114 -3.80 -2.87 -13.05
CA LEU A 114 -4.14 -1.81 -12.10
C LEU A 114 -3.39 -2.01 -10.79
N ALA A 115 -2.77 -0.95 -10.28
CA ALA A 115 -2.11 -0.97 -8.99
C ALA A 115 -3.11 -0.64 -7.88
N ILE A 116 -4.02 -1.58 -7.57
CA ILE A 116 -5.17 -1.35 -6.67
C ILE A 116 -4.76 -0.75 -5.30
N PRO A 117 -3.72 -1.25 -4.60
CA PRO A 117 -3.30 -0.62 -3.35
C PRO A 117 -2.84 0.84 -3.53
N LEU A 118 -2.14 1.14 -4.63
CA LEU A 118 -1.68 2.50 -4.93
C LEU A 118 -2.84 3.43 -5.32
N ILE A 119 -3.85 2.91 -6.01
CA ILE A 119 -5.11 3.64 -6.27
C ILE A 119 -5.77 4.02 -4.94
N ALA A 120 -5.91 3.07 -4.01
CA ALA A 120 -6.51 3.32 -2.70
C ALA A 120 -5.73 4.39 -1.91
N LEU A 121 -4.40 4.31 -1.88
CA LEU A 121 -3.57 5.31 -1.20
C LEU A 121 -3.64 6.68 -1.87
N ALA A 122 -3.76 6.77 -3.19
CA ALA A 122 -3.95 8.03 -3.88
C ALA A 122 -5.30 8.70 -3.53
N ILE A 123 -6.36 7.91 -3.38
CA ILE A 123 -7.67 8.39 -2.90
C ILE A 123 -7.54 8.90 -1.47
N ILE A 124 -6.90 8.13 -0.58
CA ILE A 124 -6.69 8.53 0.83
C ILE A 124 -5.86 9.81 0.93
N ALA A 125 -4.78 9.93 0.15
CA ALA A 125 -3.93 11.13 0.13
C ALA A 125 -4.71 12.39 -0.24
N LYS A 126 -5.59 12.27 -1.24
CA LYS A 126 -6.49 13.34 -1.66
C LYS A 126 -7.53 13.67 -0.58
N ASP A 127 -8.20 12.66 -0.02
CA ASP A 127 -9.28 12.87 0.94
C ASP A 127 -8.78 13.45 2.27
N VAL A 128 -7.61 13.02 2.74
CA VAL A 128 -7.07 13.43 4.05
C VAL A 128 -6.25 14.72 3.99
N LYS A 129 -5.48 14.93 2.92
CA LYS A 129 -4.53 16.04 2.81
C LYS A 129 -4.74 16.96 1.61
N GLY A 130 -5.61 16.58 0.66
CA GLY A 130 -5.76 17.29 -0.61
C GLY A 130 -4.59 17.09 -1.57
N TYR A 131 -3.72 16.10 -1.33
CA TYR A 131 -2.55 15.86 -2.16
C TYR A 131 -2.93 15.45 -3.57
N LYS A 132 -2.17 15.95 -4.54
CA LYS A 132 -2.31 15.59 -5.95
C LYS A 132 -1.27 14.56 -6.33
N LEU A 133 -1.72 13.50 -7.01
CA LEU A 133 -0.82 12.59 -7.70
C LEU A 133 -0.33 13.28 -8.98
N THR A 134 0.95 13.59 -9.04
CA THR A 134 1.58 14.29 -10.17
C THR A 134 2.40 13.36 -11.08
N VAL A 135 2.58 12.11 -10.66
CA VAL A 135 3.34 11.10 -11.40
C VAL A 135 2.48 10.56 -12.54
N GLU A 136 2.97 10.74 -13.77
CA GLU A 136 2.40 10.07 -14.95
C GLU A 136 2.54 8.56 -14.78
N ASN A 137 1.44 7.83 -14.95
CA ASN A 137 1.44 6.40 -14.71
C ASN A 137 0.39 5.67 -15.56
N GLY A 138 0.66 4.41 -15.88
CA GLY A 138 -0.24 3.55 -16.65
C GLY A 138 -1.12 2.63 -15.80
N TYR A 139 -1.07 2.75 -14.46
CA TYR A 139 -1.62 1.77 -13.52
C TYR A 139 -2.71 2.32 -12.59
N ILE A 140 -2.83 3.65 -12.49
CA ILE A 140 -3.71 4.41 -11.61
C ILE A 140 -4.50 5.39 -12.49
N PRO A 141 -5.70 4.99 -12.95
CA PRO A 141 -6.55 5.85 -13.76
C PRO A 141 -7.02 7.08 -12.98
N ALA A 142 -6.80 8.28 -13.51
CA ALA A 142 -7.18 9.55 -12.86
C ALA A 142 -8.68 9.61 -12.49
N TRP A 143 -9.57 9.03 -13.31
CA TRP A 143 -11.01 9.00 -13.06
C TRP A 143 -11.42 8.20 -11.80
N LEU A 144 -10.53 7.36 -11.25
CA LEU A 144 -10.74 6.69 -9.97
C LEU A 144 -10.33 7.55 -8.76
N ILE A 145 -9.46 8.55 -8.96
CA ILE A 145 -9.04 9.49 -7.91
C ILE A 145 -9.95 10.73 -7.93
N ASP A 146 -10.31 11.20 -9.12
CA ASP A 146 -11.13 12.38 -9.37
C ASP A 146 -12.61 12.06 -9.50
N VAL A 147 -13.10 11.20 -8.61
CA VAL A 147 -14.53 10.96 -8.50
C VAL A 147 -15.17 12.23 -7.95
N THR A 148 -15.93 12.93 -8.79
CA THR A 148 -16.82 13.99 -8.30
C THR A 148 -18.01 13.26 -7.68
N PRO A 149 -18.27 13.39 -6.36
CA PRO A 149 -19.47 12.79 -5.78
C PRO A 149 -20.70 13.31 -6.54
N PRO A 150 -21.73 12.49 -6.79
CA PRO A 150 -22.99 13.01 -7.30
C PRO A 150 -23.44 14.13 -6.36
N THR A 151 -23.67 15.31 -6.89
CA THR A 151 -24.40 16.33 -6.14
C THR A 151 -25.80 15.78 -5.93
N ASP A 152 -26.22 15.66 -4.67
CA ASP A 152 -27.59 15.23 -4.34
C ASP A 152 -28.60 16.01 -5.21
N PRO A 153 -29.59 15.34 -5.82
CA PRO A 153 -30.62 16.05 -6.56
C PRO A 153 -31.41 16.92 -5.57
N ASN A 154 -31.39 18.24 -5.82
CA ASN A 154 -32.27 19.22 -5.16
C ASN A 154 -33.74 18.88 -5.34
#